data_AF-A0A0J9SKF2-F1
#
_entry.id   AF-A0A0J9SKF2-F1
#
_cell.length_a   1.000
_cell.length_b   1.000
_cell.length_c   1.000
_cell.angle_alpha   90.00
_cell.angle_beta   90.00
_cell.angle_gamma   90.00
#
_symmetry.space_group_name_H-M   'P 1'
#
loop_
_entity.id
_entity.type
_entity.pdbx_description
1 polymer ?
#
loop_
_entity_poly.entity_id
_entity_poly.type
_entity_poly.pdbx_seq_one_letter_code
_entity_poly.pdbx_strand_id
1 'polypeptide(L)'
;WYCNSFSNRSYSDKCDLFSLCMSVRHILSQVKILISQEYFDNNCKWCEHLSYWIHSYIKTTKPCSNVNELYEQLNIFKQVYFPEDNNCNIESFKNIKEDFDKKKKLFLHSENLYWIERTNNLTKNFDNISFDNYLKECSTIYNSVLKQDFCKSKTAYKTDLIKFHNNFNAARKFLKTNAIDISTDEL
;
A
#
# COMPACT_ATOMS: atom_id res chain seq x y z
N TRP A 1 -24.02 -0.72 -15.27
CA TRP A 1 -22.53 -0.77 -15.23
C TRP A 1 -22.09 -0.28 -13.86
N TYR A 2 -21.17 -0.97 -13.19
CA TYR A 2 -20.84 -0.74 -11.77
C TYR A 2 -20.46 0.72 -11.43
N CYS A 3 -19.77 1.43 -12.33
CA CYS A 3 -19.43 2.84 -12.11
C CYS A 3 -20.53 3.83 -12.53
N ASN A 4 -21.55 3.42 -13.29
CA ASN A 4 -22.62 4.33 -13.76
C ASN A 4 -23.51 4.84 -12.61
N SER A 5 -23.54 4.16 -11.47
CA SER A 5 -24.24 4.67 -10.28
C SER A 5 -23.66 6.00 -9.78
N PHE A 6 -22.42 6.33 -10.16
CA PHE A 6 -21.73 7.56 -9.83
C PHE A 6 -21.80 8.63 -10.93
N SER A 7 -22.31 8.31 -12.14
CA SER A 7 -22.32 9.26 -13.27
C SER A 7 -23.42 10.33 -13.17
N ASN A 8 -24.49 10.07 -12.40
CA ASN A 8 -25.70 10.89 -12.36
C ASN A 8 -25.89 11.65 -11.03
N ARG A 9 -24.89 11.66 -10.14
CA ARG A 9 -25.01 12.39 -8.86
C ARG A 9 -24.69 13.87 -9.08
N SER A 10 -25.54 14.73 -8.55
CA SER A 10 -25.58 16.17 -8.83
C SER A 10 -24.22 16.85 -8.61
N TYR A 11 -23.98 17.95 -9.34
CA TYR A 11 -22.85 18.89 -9.24
C TYR A 11 -22.42 19.30 -7.80
N SER A 12 -23.18 18.94 -6.77
CA SER A 12 -22.84 19.07 -5.35
C SER A 12 -21.84 18.03 -4.84
N ASP A 13 -21.74 16.85 -5.48
CA ASP A 13 -20.72 15.85 -5.17
C ASP A 13 -19.38 16.28 -5.76
N LYS A 14 -18.62 17.02 -4.95
CA LYS A 14 -17.30 17.55 -5.31
C LYS A 14 -16.18 16.48 -5.39
N CYS A 15 -16.51 15.22 -5.14
CA CYS A 15 -15.62 14.10 -5.41
C CYS A 15 -16.00 13.46 -6.72
N ASP A 16 -15.06 13.43 -7.64
CA ASP A 16 -15.19 12.73 -8.90
C ASP A 16 -15.08 11.20 -8.69
N LEU A 17 -16.05 10.64 -7.97
CA LEU A 17 -16.13 9.21 -7.64
C LEU A 17 -16.29 8.36 -8.91
N PHE A 18 -16.90 8.93 -9.96
CA PHE A 18 -16.98 8.30 -11.27
C PHE A 18 -15.58 8.10 -11.85
N SER A 19 -14.76 9.16 -11.95
CA SER A 19 -13.38 9.03 -12.44
C SER A 19 -12.54 8.12 -11.56
N LEU A 20 -12.69 8.19 -10.23
CA LEU A 20 -12.02 7.27 -9.32
C LEU A 20 -12.40 5.81 -9.63
N CYS A 21 -13.69 5.50 -9.76
CA CYS A 21 -14.17 4.15 -10.10
C CYS A 21 -13.61 3.69 -11.45
N MET A 22 -13.54 4.59 -12.43
CA MET A 22 -12.95 4.34 -13.74
C MET A 22 -11.44 4.07 -13.68
N SER A 23 -10.70 4.81 -12.86
CA SER A 23 -9.28 4.54 -12.62
C SER A 23 -9.07 3.19 -11.95
N VAL A 24 -9.87 2.84 -10.94
CA VAL A 24 -9.80 1.53 -10.29
C VAL A 24 -10.08 0.41 -11.29
N ARG A 25 -11.10 0.57 -12.15
CA ARG A 25 -11.37 -0.38 -13.23
C ARG A 25 -10.17 -0.59 -14.13
N HIS A 26 -9.51 0.48 -14.55
CA HIS A 26 -8.31 0.39 -15.37
C HIS A 26 -7.20 -0.35 -14.60
N ILE A 27 -6.92 0.02 -13.35
CA ILE A 27 -5.91 -0.64 -12.51
C ILE A 27 -6.19 -2.14 -12.38
N LEU A 28 -7.43 -2.55 -12.06
CA LEU A 28 -7.79 -3.97 -11.93
C LEU A 28 -7.52 -4.74 -13.24
N SER A 29 -7.81 -4.14 -14.39
CA SER A 29 -7.51 -4.76 -15.69
C SER A 29 -6.01 -4.95 -15.94
N GLN A 30 -5.17 -4.02 -15.48
CA GLN A 30 -3.73 -4.10 -15.61
C GLN A 30 -3.12 -5.08 -14.61
N VAL A 31 -3.59 -5.07 -13.36
CA VAL A 31 -3.19 -6.07 -12.35
C VAL A 31 -3.49 -7.49 -12.83
N LYS A 32 -4.66 -7.71 -13.45
CA LYS A 32 -5.00 -9.03 -14.03
C LYS A 32 -3.96 -9.48 -15.07
N ILE A 33 -3.53 -8.58 -15.94
CA ILE A 33 -2.50 -8.87 -16.95
C ILE A 33 -1.17 -9.19 -16.27
N LEU A 34 -0.74 -8.36 -15.32
CA LEU A 34 0.52 -8.54 -14.60
C LEU A 34 0.59 -9.86 -13.82
N ILE A 35 -0.52 -10.26 -13.18
CA ILE A 35 -0.65 -11.57 -12.52
C ILE A 35 -0.57 -12.70 -13.56
N SER A 36 -1.31 -12.60 -14.68
CA SER A 36 -1.29 -13.63 -15.73
C SER A 36 0.06 -13.81 -16.42
N GLN A 37 0.91 -12.78 -16.36
CA GLN A 37 2.26 -12.77 -16.91
C GLN A 37 3.32 -13.12 -15.86
N GLU A 38 2.91 -13.51 -14.65
CA GLU A 38 3.78 -13.89 -13.53
C GLU A 38 4.76 -12.78 -13.11
N TYR A 39 4.43 -11.51 -13.42
CA TYR A 39 5.18 -10.36 -12.92
C TYR A 39 4.89 -10.10 -11.44
N PHE A 40 3.71 -10.51 -10.97
CA PHE A 40 3.35 -10.50 -9.56
C PHE A 40 3.36 -11.92 -9.03
N ASP A 41 4.11 -12.13 -7.94
CA ASP A 41 4.07 -13.38 -7.20
C ASP A 41 2.80 -13.46 -6.34
N ASN A 42 2.59 -14.62 -5.72
CA ASN A 42 1.46 -14.85 -4.81
C ASN A 42 1.50 -13.98 -3.54
N ASN A 43 2.59 -13.27 -3.28
CA ASN A 43 2.75 -12.38 -2.13
C ASN A 43 2.44 -10.92 -2.47
N CYS A 44 2.14 -10.59 -3.74
CA CYS A 44 1.82 -9.25 -4.17
C CYS A 44 0.55 -8.72 -3.47
N LYS A 45 0.72 -7.72 -2.60
CA LYS A 45 -0.36 -7.06 -1.85
C LYS A 45 -1.06 -5.97 -2.66
N TRP A 46 -1.32 -6.25 -3.94
CA TRP A 46 -1.89 -5.29 -4.89
C TRP A 46 -3.21 -4.68 -4.38
N CYS A 47 -3.99 -5.46 -3.62
CA CYS A 47 -5.28 -5.07 -3.09
C CYS A 47 -5.16 -4.07 -1.95
N GLU A 48 -4.21 -4.28 -1.05
CA GLU A 48 -3.86 -3.35 0.02
C GLU A 48 -3.25 -2.07 -0.55
N HIS A 49 -2.35 -2.19 -1.54
CA HIS A 49 -1.84 -1.02 -2.29
C HIS A 49 -2.99 -0.21 -2.89
N LEU A 50 -3.94 -0.88 -3.54
CA LEU A 50 -5.12 -0.24 -4.13
C LEU A 50 -5.99 0.41 -3.04
N SER A 51 -6.18 -0.24 -1.90
CA SER A 51 -6.93 0.31 -0.76
C SER A 51 -6.31 1.62 -0.25
N TYR A 52 -4.98 1.64 -0.05
CA TYR A 52 -4.26 2.85 0.37
C TYR A 52 -4.35 3.96 -0.68
N TRP A 53 -4.26 3.61 -1.96
CA TRP A 53 -4.34 4.56 -3.07
C TRP A 53 -5.73 5.21 -3.14
N ILE A 54 -6.80 4.40 -3.16
CA ILE A 54 -8.19 4.87 -3.16
C ILE A 54 -8.44 5.79 -1.97
N HIS A 55 -8.06 5.36 -0.76
CA HIS A 55 -8.30 6.17 0.43
C HIS A 55 -7.52 7.48 0.43
N SER A 56 -6.28 7.47 -0.08
CA SER A 56 -5.48 8.69 -0.23
C SER A 56 -6.15 9.67 -1.18
N TYR A 57 -6.69 9.19 -2.30
CA TYR A 57 -7.42 10.01 -3.27
C TYR A 57 -8.69 10.62 -2.66
N ILE A 58 -9.45 9.82 -1.89
CA ILE A 58 -10.66 10.30 -1.22
C ILE A 58 -10.31 11.32 -0.13
N LYS A 59 -9.23 11.11 0.63
CA LYS A 59 -8.78 12.04 1.69
C LYS A 59 -8.33 13.40 1.15
N THR A 60 -7.76 13.45 -0.06
CA THR A 60 -7.31 14.71 -0.69
C THR A 60 -8.43 15.50 -1.36
N THR A 61 -9.62 14.90 -1.51
CA THR A 61 -10.78 15.54 -2.13
C THR A 61 -11.75 16.08 -1.07
N LYS A 62 -12.74 16.89 -1.48
CA LYS A 62 -13.76 17.45 -0.56
C LYS A 62 -14.60 16.31 0.05
N PRO A 63 -15.41 16.52 1.10
CA PRO A 63 -16.19 15.44 1.68
C PRO A 63 -17.08 14.77 0.62
N CYS A 64 -16.79 13.52 0.27
CA CYS A 64 -17.60 12.76 -0.67
C CYS A 64 -18.77 12.15 0.08
N SER A 65 -19.99 12.41 -0.38
CA SER A 65 -21.11 11.53 -0.02
C SER A 65 -20.87 10.16 -0.70
N ASN A 66 -21.29 9.06 -0.06
CA ASN A 66 -21.30 7.71 -0.67
C ASN A 66 -19.95 6.96 -0.83
N VAL A 67 -18.91 7.33 -0.07
CA VAL A 67 -17.65 6.57 -0.03
C VAL A 67 -17.86 5.08 0.27
N ASN A 68 -18.76 4.75 1.19
CA ASN A 68 -19.01 3.34 1.56
C ASN A 68 -19.57 2.53 0.37
N GLU A 69 -20.52 3.11 -0.36
CA GLU A 69 -21.10 2.48 -1.55
C GLU A 69 -20.03 2.26 -2.63
N LEU A 70 -19.08 3.18 -2.79
CA LEU A 70 -17.94 2.97 -3.70
C LEU A 70 -17.17 1.69 -3.32
N TYR A 71 -16.77 1.54 -2.05
CA TYR A 71 -16.01 0.35 -1.63
C TYR A 71 -16.79 -0.95 -1.82
N GLU A 72 -18.09 -0.97 -1.56
CA GLU A 72 -18.96 -2.12 -1.81
C GLU A 72 -18.98 -2.47 -3.31
N GLN A 73 -19.24 -1.48 -4.17
CA GLN A 73 -19.28 -1.68 -5.62
C GLN A 73 -17.93 -2.11 -6.20
N LEU A 74 -16.83 -1.58 -5.69
CA LEU A 74 -15.48 -1.96 -6.11
C LEU A 74 -15.18 -3.42 -5.75
N ASN A 75 -15.58 -3.89 -4.56
CA ASN A 75 -15.37 -5.29 -4.16
C ASN A 75 -16.21 -6.27 -4.97
N ILE A 76 -17.45 -5.91 -5.33
CA ILE A 76 -18.27 -6.70 -6.26
C ILE A 76 -17.61 -6.72 -7.65
N PHE A 77 -17.24 -5.55 -8.17
CA PHE A 77 -16.69 -5.43 -9.51
C PHE A 77 -15.34 -6.13 -9.69
N LYS A 78 -14.50 -6.15 -8.64
CA LYS A 78 -13.22 -6.87 -8.61
C LYS A 78 -13.36 -8.35 -8.97
N GLN A 79 -14.49 -8.98 -8.62
CA GLN A 79 -14.75 -10.39 -8.93
C GLN A 79 -14.82 -10.69 -10.43
N VAL A 80 -15.10 -9.68 -11.28
CA VAL A 80 -15.05 -9.81 -12.74
C VAL A 80 -13.62 -10.09 -13.25
N TYR A 81 -12.62 -9.58 -12.53
CA TYR A 81 -11.21 -9.76 -12.89
C TYR A 81 -10.59 -10.96 -12.19
N PHE A 82 -11.03 -11.24 -10.96
CA PHE A 82 -10.44 -12.24 -10.06
C PHE A 82 -11.54 -13.11 -9.41
N PRO A 83 -12.14 -14.06 -10.14
CA PRO A 83 -13.14 -14.95 -9.59
C PRO A 83 -12.52 -15.95 -8.59
N GLU A 84 -13.12 -16.02 -7.40
CA GLU A 84 -13.02 -17.05 -6.35
C GLU A 84 -11.65 -17.34 -5.69
N ASP A 85 -10.51 -17.14 -6.34
CA ASP A 85 -9.19 -17.45 -5.75
C ASP A 85 -8.45 -16.26 -5.11
N ASN A 86 -8.97 -15.04 -5.26
CA ASN A 86 -8.29 -13.82 -4.80
C ASN A 86 -9.00 -13.19 -3.60
N ASN A 87 -8.65 -13.72 -2.42
CA ASN A 87 -9.32 -13.50 -1.13
C ASN A 87 -9.10 -12.10 -0.51
N CYS A 88 -8.65 -11.13 -1.29
CA CYS A 88 -8.38 -9.78 -0.79
C CYS A 88 -9.64 -8.92 -0.82
N ASN A 89 -9.78 -7.99 0.12
CA ASN A 89 -10.83 -6.98 0.09
C ASN A 89 -10.21 -5.60 -0.13
N ILE A 90 -10.85 -4.77 -0.96
CA ILE A 90 -10.50 -3.36 -1.07
C ILE A 90 -11.10 -2.67 0.16
N GLU A 91 -10.24 -2.24 1.08
CA GLU A 91 -10.62 -1.78 2.41
C GLU A 91 -10.78 -0.26 2.47
N SER A 92 -11.80 0.17 3.22
CA SER A 92 -12.02 1.56 3.60
C SER A 92 -11.34 1.87 4.92
N PHE A 93 -10.44 2.85 4.92
CA PHE A 93 -9.82 3.36 6.15
C PHE A 93 -10.59 4.51 6.80
N LYS A 94 -11.86 4.74 6.44
CA LYS A 94 -12.67 5.87 6.98
C LYS A 94 -12.78 5.85 8.51
N ASN A 95 -12.82 4.66 9.11
CA ASN A 95 -13.00 4.47 10.55
C ASN A 95 -11.69 4.12 11.26
N ILE A 96 -10.54 4.31 10.61
CA ILE A 96 -9.25 4.05 11.22
C ILE A 96 -9.06 5.04 12.39
N LYS A 97 -8.88 4.52 13.59
CA LYS A 97 -8.66 5.35 14.81
C LYS A 97 -7.22 5.83 14.90
N GLU A 98 -6.37 5.19 14.11
CA GLU A 98 -4.96 5.44 13.95
C GLU A 98 -4.71 6.57 12.95
N ASP A 99 -3.53 7.16 13.02
CA ASP A 99 -3.06 8.07 11.99
C ASP A 99 -2.84 7.27 10.68
N PHE A 100 -3.73 7.50 9.70
CA PHE A 100 -3.71 6.86 8.39
C PHE A 100 -2.38 7.06 7.67
N ASP A 101 -1.78 8.26 7.75
CA ASP A 101 -0.56 8.57 7.00
C ASP A 101 0.61 7.75 7.57
N LYS A 102 0.64 7.51 8.88
CA LYS A 102 1.60 6.60 9.50
C LYS A 102 1.39 5.16 9.09
N LYS A 103 0.13 4.68 9.10
CA LYS A 103 -0.16 3.30 8.69
C LYS A 103 0.26 3.06 7.23
N LYS A 104 -0.07 4.01 6.35
CA LYS A 104 0.33 4.00 4.95
C LYS A 104 1.84 3.99 4.78
N LYS A 105 2.58 4.84 5.50
CA LYS A 105 4.05 4.86 5.46
C LYS A 105 4.64 3.53 5.91
N LEU A 106 4.20 2.99 7.05
CA LEU A 106 4.66 1.69 7.53
C LEU A 106 4.43 0.60 6.48
N PHE A 107 3.21 0.54 5.91
CA PHE A 107 2.89 -0.42 4.87
C PHE A 107 3.81 -0.27 3.63
N LEU A 108 3.84 0.90 3.01
CA LEU A 108 4.57 1.10 1.74
C LEU A 108 6.07 0.84 1.88
N HIS A 109 6.69 1.35 2.95
CA HIS A 109 8.13 1.13 3.15
C HIS A 109 8.43 -0.32 3.55
N SER A 110 7.56 -0.98 4.31
CA SER A 110 7.68 -2.41 4.62
C SER A 110 7.59 -3.27 3.35
N GLU A 111 6.72 -2.93 2.39
CA GLU A 111 6.63 -3.61 1.10
C GLU A 111 7.88 -3.36 0.25
N ASN A 112 8.36 -2.13 0.17
CA ASN A 112 9.62 -1.83 -0.53
C ASN A 112 10.79 -2.65 0.03
N LEU A 113 10.91 -2.75 1.36
CA LEU A 113 11.94 -3.57 2.02
C LEU A 113 11.79 -5.06 1.69
N TYR A 114 10.55 -5.56 1.67
CA TYR A 114 10.24 -6.94 1.26
C TYR A 114 10.74 -7.23 -0.16
N TRP A 115 10.56 -6.30 -1.09
CA TRP A 115 10.99 -6.45 -2.48
C TRP A 115 12.50 -6.26 -2.68
N ILE A 116 13.15 -5.43 -1.86
CA ILE A 116 14.62 -5.29 -1.88
C ILE A 116 15.28 -6.64 -1.59
N GLU A 117 14.80 -7.40 -0.59
CA GLU A 117 15.32 -8.73 -0.26
C GLU A 117 15.18 -9.75 -1.41
N ARG A 118 14.18 -9.55 -2.28
CA ARG A 118 13.78 -10.51 -3.34
C ARG A 118 14.20 -10.07 -4.73
N THR A 119 14.94 -8.97 -4.85
CA THR A 119 15.38 -8.51 -6.16
C THR A 119 16.54 -9.36 -6.67
N ASN A 120 16.45 -9.81 -7.93
CA ASN A 120 17.49 -10.65 -8.54
C ASN A 120 18.66 -9.82 -9.12
N ASN A 121 18.53 -8.49 -9.18
CA ASN A 121 19.56 -7.61 -9.74
C ASN A 121 19.51 -6.22 -9.10
N LEU A 122 20.36 -6.01 -8.09
CA LEU A 122 20.45 -4.74 -7.38
C LEU A 122 20.98 -3.60 -8.25
N THR A 123 21.93 -3.85 -9.15
CA THR A 123 22.55 -2.80 -9.97
C THR A 123 21.58 -2.29 -11.03
N LYS A 124 20.96 -3.18 -11.82
CA LYS A 124 20.02 -2.78 -12.88
C LYS A 124 18.76 -2.08 -12.36
N ASN A 125 18.30 -2.43 -11.16
CA ASN A 125 17.02 -1.94 -10.64
C ASN A 125 17.17 -0.66 -9.79
N PHE A 126 18.38 -0.29 -9.39
CA PHE A 126 18.62 0.77 -8.41
C PHE A 126 19.80 1.69 -8.74
N ASP A 127 20.21 1.77 -10.02
CA ASP A 127 21.21 2.73 -10.47
C ASP A 127 20.86 4.14 -9.96
N ASN A 128 21.71 4.68 -9.06
CA ASN A 128 21.58 5.96 -8.33
C ASN A 128 20.77 5.99 -7.01
N ILE A 129 20.32 4.85 -6.48
CA ILE A 129 19.67 4.82 -5.15
C ILE A 129 20.70 4.51 -4.07
N SER A 130 20.80 5.39 -3.07
CA SER A 130 21.54 5.10 -1.85
C SER A 130 20.66 4.26 -0.92
N PHE A 131 20.92 2.95 -0.90
CA PHE A 131 20.25 2.04 0.03
C PHE A 131 20.47 2.43 1.50
N ASP A 132 21.66 2.92 1.84
CA ASP A 132 21.94 3.38 3.20
C ASP A 132 21.06 4.57 3.60
N ASN A 133 20.89 5.56 2.72
CA ASN A 133 19.98 6.68 2.97
C ASN A 133 18.52 6.21 3.10
N TYR A 134 18.10 5.26 2.26
CA TYR A 134 16.75 4.70 2.33
C TYR A 134 16.52 3.93 3.64
N LEU A 135 17.50 3.16 4.11
CA LEU A 135 17.42 2.46 5.40
C LEU A 135 17.39 3.47 6.56
N LYS A 136 18.18 4.54 6.54
CA LYS A 136 18.12 5.63 7.54
C LYS A 136 16.74 6.29 7.60
N GLU A 137 16.12 6.53 6.45
CA GLU A 137 14.76 7.05 6.37
C GLU A 137 13.77 6.05 6.98
N CYS A 138 13.87 4.77 6.60
CA CYS A 138 13.03 3.71 7.15
C CYS A 138 13.14 3.59 8.68
N SER A 139 14.36 3.64 9.23
CA SER A 139 14.58 3.60 10.68
C SER A 139 13.98 4.81 11.38
N THR A 140 14.07 5.99 10.77
CA THR A 140 13.45 7.22 11.29
C THR A 140 11.94 7.09 11.33
N ILE A 141 11.33 6.56 10.27
CA ILE A 141 9.88 6.30 10.21
C ILE A 141 9.48 5.33 11.32
N TYR A 142 10.12 4.16 11.39
CA TYR A 142 9.83 3.13 12.40
C TYR A 142 9.90 3.69 13.82
N ASN A 143 11.01 4.34 14.18
CA ASN A 143 11.22 4.89 15.52
C ASN A 143 10.21 6.00 15.87
N SER A 144 9.82 6.82 14.88
CA SER A 144 8.82 7.86 15.09
C SER A 144 7.44 7.28 15.42
N VAL A 145 7.05 6.18 14.76
CA VAL A 145 5.77 5.52 15.01
C VAL A 145 5.84 4.73 16.32
N LEU A 146 6.91 3.97 16.56
CA LEU A 146 7.10 3.19 17.78
C LEU A 146 7.05 4.05 19.04
N LYS A 147 7.78 5.17 19.06
CA LYS A 147 7.78 6.11 20.19
C LYS A 147 6.38 6.64 20.46
N GLN A 148 5.64 6.99 19.42
CA GLN A 148 4.29 7.52 19.58
C GLN A 148 3.27 6.46 20.01
N ASP A 149 3.37 5.23 19.49
CA ASP A 149 2.47 4.12 19.84
C ASP A 149 2.67 3.71 21.30
N PHE A 150 3.94 3.61 21.73
CA PHE A 150 4.32 3.39 23.14
C PHE A 150 3.78 4.50 24.05
N CYS A 151 3.96 5.78 23.70
CA CYS A 151 3.44 6.90 24.48
C CYS A 151 1.91 6.94 24.57
N LYS A 152 1.19 6.34 23.62
CA LYS A 152 -0.28 6.34 23.58
C LYS A 152 -0.90 5.06 24.12
N SER A 153 -0.09 4.10 24.59
CA SER A 153 -0.52 2.74 24.96
C SER A 153 -1.40 2.07 23.88
N LYS A 154 -1.23 2.48 22.62
CA LYS A 154 -2.00 1.93 21.51
C LYS A 154 -1.28 0.68 21.04
N THR A 155 -2.01 -0.41 20.81
CA THR A 155 -1.49 -1.61 20.15
C THR A 155 -1.72 -1.55 18.63
N ALA A 156 -1.96 -0.35 18.11
CA ALA A 156 -2.70 -0.18 16.89
C ALA A 156 -1.84 -0.37 15.63
N TYR A 157 -0.53 -0.13 15.77
CA TYR A 157 0.46 -0.42 14.75
C TYR A 157 1.23 -1.70 15.02
N LYS A 158 0.90 -2.48 16.05
CA LYS A 158 1.72 -3.62 16.50
C LYS A 158 2.07 -4.58 15.35
N THR A 159 1.07 -5.00 14.57
CA THR A 159 1.30 -5.91 13.44
C THR A 159 2.09 -5.26 12.30
N ASP A 160 1.84 -3.97 12.03
CA ASP A 160 2.55 -3.23 10.99
C ASP A 160 4.03 -3.02 11.38
N LEU A 161 4.31 -2.70 12.64
CA LEU A 161 5.66 -2.52 13.20
C LEU A 161 6.44 -3.83 13.18
N ILE A 162 5.83 -4.96 13.57
CA ILE A 162 6.49 -6.28 13.51
C ILE A 162 6.85 -6.63 12.07
N LYS A 163 5.93 -6.45 11.12
CA LYS A 163 6.19 -6.69 9.69
C LYS A 163 7.30 -5.78 9.15
N PHE A 164 7.26 -4.50 9.52
CA PHE A 164 8.28 -3.52 9.14
C PHE A 164 9.66 -3.94 9.64
N HIS A 165 9.78 -4.23 10.94
CA HIS A 165 11.03 -4.65 11.57
C HIS A 165 11.61 -5.87 10.88
N ASN A 166 10.79 -6.91 10.66
CA ASN A 166 11.24 -8.15 10.01
C ASN A 166 11.75 -7.89 8.58
N ASN A 167 10.99 -7.14 7.78
CA ASN A 167 11.37 -6.82 6.40
C ASN A 167 12.61 -5.92 6.35
N PHE A 168 12.76 -4.99 7.30
CA PHE A 168 13.93 -4.11 7.40
C PHE A 168 15.19 -4.92 7.66
N ASN A 169 15.18 -5.78 8.67
CA ASN A 169 16.35 -6.58 9.04
C ASN A 169 16.70 -7.60 7.93
N ALA A 170 15.68 -8.16 7.26
CA ALA A 170 15.88 -9.03 6.09
C ALA A 170 16.53 -8.28 4.91
N ALA A 171 15.98 -7.12 4.52
CA ALA A 171 16.52 -6.30 3.44
C ALA A 171 17.96 -5.83 3.73
N ARG A 172 18.22 -5.36 4.95
CA ARG A 172 19.56 -4.96 5.41
C ARG A 172 20.56 -6.11 5.29
N LYS A 173 20.19 -7.30 5.78
CA LYS A 173 21.03 -8.50 5.69
C LYS A 173 21.32 -8.86 4.23
N PHE A 174 20.30 -8.86 3.38
CA PHE A 174 20.43 -9.13 1.96
C PHE A 174 21.40 -8.16 1.28
N LEU A 175 21.28 -6.86 1.54
CA LEU A 175 22.18 -5.84 0.99
C LEU A 175 23.64 -6.04 1.43
N LYS A 176 23.88 -6.34 2.71
CA LYS A 176 25.23 -6.64 3.22
C LYS A 176 25.83 -7.89 2.57
N THR A 177 25.03 -8.95 2.41
CA THR A 177 25.48 -10.18 1.73
C THR A 177 25.85 -9.93 0.27
N ASN A 178 25.24 -8.93 -0.38
CA ASN A 178 25.56 -8.51 -1.74
C ASN A 178 26.64 -7.40 -1.79
N ALA A 179 27.43 -7.22 -0.73
CA ALA A 179 28.52 -6.25 -0.64
C ALA A 179 28.11 -4.79 -0.91
N ILE A 180 26.84 -4.44 -0.68
CA ILE A 180 26.39 -3.05 -0.69
C ILE A 180 26.82 -2.41 0.62
N ASP A 181 27.58 -1.32 0.53
CA ASP A 181 28.04 -0.56 1.69
C ASP A 181 26.86 0.15 2.36
N ILE A 182 26.57 -0.24 3.60
CA ILE A 182 25.54 0.36 4.45
C ILE A 182 26.06 0.48 5.88
N SER A 183 25.79 1.63 6.49
CA SER A 183 26.18 1.97 7.86
C SER A 183 25.04 1.77 8.86
N THR A 184 23.81 1.61 8.37
CA THR A 184 22.61 1.52 9.21
C THR A 184 22.59 0.23 10.03
N ASP A 185 22.29 0.36 11.33
CA ASP A 185 22.15 -0.77 12.28
C ASP A 185 20.82 -1.51 12.12
N GLU A 186 20.68 -2.63 12.85
CA GLU A 186 19.40 -3.35 12.96
C GLU A 186 18.39 -2.50 13.75
N LEU A 187 17.11 -2.66 13.41
CA LEU A 187 16.00 -2.02 14.14
C LEU A 187 15.64 -2.77 15.42
#